data_AF-A0A536GZK9-F1
#
_entry.id   AF-A0A536GZK9-F1
#
_cell.length_a   1.000
_cell.length_b   1.000
_cell.length_c   1.000
_cell.angle_alpha   90.00
_cell.angle_beta   90.00
_cell.angle_gamma   90.00
#
_symmetry.space_group_name_H-M   'P 1'
#
loop_
_entity.id
_entity.type
_entity.pdbx_description
1 polymer ?
#
loop_
_entity_poly.entity_id
_entity_poly.type
_entity_poly.pdbx_seq_one_letter_code
_entity_poly.pdbx_strand_id
1 'polypeptide(L)'
;MAQSRFAFNRSGCVLLLIGLLLLVGTISYIAAGLLGARLPGFDTTQPPVTSMTINSSFSYAGVDLTVVNAQQSKSFLDDPNTSTDGMLRVTIQAANKTPVSVSWNYANVAQLVLSSNLPM
;
A
#
# COMPACT_ATOMS: atom_id res chain seq x y z
N MET A 1 -23.03 -49.40 22.14
CA MET A 1 -21.96 -48.48 21.65
C MET A 1 -21.79 -48.72 20.17
N ALA A 2 -22.40 -47.90 19.32
CA ALA A 2 -22.25 -47.99 17.87
C ALA A 2 -21.00 -47.23 17.44
N GLN A 3 -19.97 -47.96 17.02
CA GLN A 3 -18.77 -47.40 16.41
C GLN A 3 -19.12 -46.96 14.98
N SER A 4 -19.18 -45.66 14.72
CA SER A 4 -19.33 -45.12 13.38
C SER A 4 -18.05 -45.39 12.57
N ARG A 5 -18.08 -46.44 11.75
CA ARG A 5 -17.03 -46.71 10.77
C ARG A 5 -17.28 -45.78 9.58
N PHE A 6 -16.70 -44.58 9.62
CA PHE A 6 -16.64 -43.73 8.44
C PHE A 6 -15.77 -44.42 7.40
N ALA A 7 -16.40 -45.13 6.46
CA ALA A 7 -15.73 -45.64 5.27
C ALA A 7 -15.36 -44.43 4.42
N PHE A 8 -14.10 -44.03 4.54
CA PHE A 8 -13.59 -42.80 3.98
C PHE A 8 -13.18 -43.04 2.53
N ASN A 9 -14.15 -42.92 1.61
CA ASN A 9 -13.87 -43.03 0.18
C ASN A 9 -12.92 -41.90 -0.25
N ARG A 10 -12.19 -42.09 -1.36
CA ARG A 10 -11.24 -41.09 -1.89
C ARG A 10 -11.85 -39.69 -2.01
N SER A 11 -13.13 -39.58 -2.33
CA SER A 11 -13.86 -38.30 -2.37
C SER A 11 -14.09 -37.69 -0.98
N GLY A 12 -14.31 -38.51 0.05
CA GLY A 12 -14.38 -38.06 1.45
C GLY A 12 -13.03 -37.55 1.96
N CYS A 13 -11.92 -38.25 1.62
CA CYS A 13 -10.55 -37.76 1.82
C CYS A 13 -10.35 -36.38 1.24
N VAL A 14 -10.69 -36.22 -0.04
CA VAL A 14 -10.48 -34.96 -0.76
C VAL A 14 -11.30 -33.83 -0.14
N LEU A 15 -12.57 -34.06 0.20
CA LEU A 15 -13.42 -33.03 0.81
C LEU A 15 -12.91 -32.61 2.20
N LEU A 16 -12.45 -33.55 3.02
CA LEU A 16 -11.88 -33.23 4.32
C LEU A 16 -10.58 -32.41 4.18
N LEU A 17 -9.72 -32.78 3.23
CA LEU A 17 -8.49 -32.04 2.96
C LEU A 17 -8.78 -30.62 2.46
N ILE A 18 -9.77 -30.43 1.58
CA ILE A 18 -10.19 -29.10 1.13
C ILE A 18 -10.74 -28.29 2.30
N GLY A 19 -11.59 -28.90 3.14
CA GLY A 19 -12.12 -28.24 4.34
C GLY A 19 -11.01 -27.81 5.31
N LEU A 20 -10.01 -28.68 5.51
CA LEU A 20 -8.83 -28.37 6.34
C LEU A 20 -8.01 -27.23 5.72
N LEU A 21 -7.80 -27.25 4.41
CA LEU A 21 -7.02 -26.22 3.71
C LEU A 21 -7.70 -24.85 3.76
N LEU A 22 -9.04 -24.81 3.63
CA LEU A 22 -9.82 -23.60 3.83
C LEU A 22 -9.71 -23.11 5.26
N LEU A 23 -9.82 -23.99 6.26
CA LEU A 23 -9.70 -23.62 7.67
C LEU A 23 -8.30 -23.07 8.00
N VAL A 24 -7.23 -23.73 7.55
CA VAL A 24 -5.86 -23.27 7.78
C VAL A 24 -5.61 -21.96 7.02
N GLY A 25 -6.13 -21.84 5.81
CA GLY A 25 -6.05 -20.61 5.01
C GLY A 25 -6.73 -19.43 5.70
N THR A 26 -7.96 -19.59 6.20
CA THR A 26 -8.67 -18.50 6.91
C THR A 26 -8.01 -18.14 8.23
N ILE A 27 -7.59 -19.12 9.03
CA ILE A 27 -6.89 -18.86 10.30
C ILE A 27 -5.57 -18.12 10.03
N SER A 28 -4.79 -18.57 9.04
CA SER A 28 -3.51 -17.93 8.69
C SER A 28 -3.72 -16.51 8.15
N TYR A 29 -4.75 -16.30 7.34
CA TYR A 29 -5.13 -14.97 6.84
C TYR A 29 -5.51 -14.02 7.98
N ILE A 30 -6.38 -14.46 8.90
CA ILE A 30 -6.79 -13.64 10.05
C ILE A 30 -5.60 -13.36 10.98
N ALA A 31 -4.79 -14.37 11.29
CA ALA A 31 -3.63 -14.23 12.15
C ALA A 31 -2.59 -13.27 11.56
N ALA A 32 -2.30 -13.38 10.26
CA ALA A 32 -1.39 -12.46 9.59
C ALA A 32 -1.90 -11.01 9.65
N GLY A 33 -3.20 -10.79 9.40
CA GLY A 33 -3.81 -9.46 9.49
C GLY A 33 -3.72 -8.86 10.89
N LEU A 34 -4.00 -9.66 11.93
CA LEU A 34 -3.93 -9.23 13.32
C LEU A 34 -2.49 -8.96 13.79
N LEU A 35 -1.51 -9.69 13.25
CA LEU A 35 -0.08 -9.51 13.51
C LEU A 35 0.55 -8.35 12.71
N GLY A 36 -0.25 -7.61 11.94
CA GLY A 36 0.19 -6.40 11.25
C GLY A 36 0.61 -6.61 9.79
N ALA A 37 0.33 -7.78 9.19
CA ALA A 37 0.38 -7.91 7.74
C ALA A 37 -0.77 -7.11 7.12
N ARG A 38 -0.47 -6.36 6.05
CA ARG A 38 -1.50 -5.61 5.32
C ARG A 38 -2.36 -6.57 4.51
N LEU A 39 -3.53 -6.88 5.04
CA LEU A 39 -4.53 -7.71 4.37
C LEU A 39 -5.84 -6.92 4.25
N PRO A 40 -6.57 -7.05 3.13
CA PRO A 40 -7.89 -6.45 2.99
C PRO A 40 -8.79 -6.77 4.20
N GLY A 41 -9.29 -5.73 4.87
CA GLY A 41 -10.16 -5.82 6.05
C GLY A 41 -9.46 -5.78 7.41
N PHE A 42 -8.12 -5.71 7.46
CA PHE A 42 -7.34 -5.66 8.72
C PHE A 42 -6.64 -4.33 9.01
N ASP A 43 -6.53 -3.46 8.01
CA ASP A 43 -6.10 -2.08 8.20
C ASP A 43 -7.21 -1.26 8.86
N THR A 44 -7.16 -1.08 10.18
CA THR A 44 -8.30 -0.50 10.93
C THR A 44 -8.25 1.02 11.10
N THR A 45 -7.05 1.62 11.07
CA THR A 45 -6.89 3.08 11.28
C THR A 45 -5.69 3.64 10.53
N GLN A 46 -5.85 4.85 9.97
CA GLN A 46 -4.80 5.60 9.31
C GLN A 46 -3.79 6.09 10.36
N PRO A 47 -2.49 5.73 10.27
CA PRO A 47 -1.49 6.29 11.16
C PRO A 47 -1.46 7.83 11.05
N PRO A 48 -0.99 8.54 12.09
CA PRO A 48 -0.91 9.99 12.07
C PRO A 48 -0.23 10.51 10.79
N VAL A 49 -0.85 11.51 10.17
CA VAL A 49 -0.32 12.16 8.97
C VAL A 49 0.14 13.56 9.37
N THR A 50 1.44 13.80 9.27
CA THR A 50 2.01 15.14 9.39
C THR A 50 2.04 15.78 8.01
N SER A 51 1.44 16.95 7.85
CA SER A 51 1.36 17.64 6.56
C SER A 51 2.11 18.96 6.62
N MET A 52 2.83 19.27 5.54
CA MET A 52 3.51 20.55 5.31
C MET A 52 3.06 21.11 3.97
N THR A 53 2.50 22.31 4.00
CA THR A 53 2.18 23.08 2.79
C THR A 53 3.47 23.64 2.18
N ILE A 54 3.62 23.49 0.86
CA ILE A 54 4.79 23.95 0.10
C ILE A 54 4.40 25.09 -0.86
N ASN A 55 3.34 24.91 -1.65
CA ASN A 55 2.84 25.87 -2.64
C ASN A 55 3.95 26.50 -3.52
N SER A 56 4.88 25.68 -4.00
CA SER A 56 5.98 26.13 -4.86
C SER A 56 5.71 25.74 -6.31
N SER A 57 5.76 26.73 -7.21
CA SER A 57 5.51 26.52 -8.64
C SER A 57 6.76 26.72 -9.47
N PHE A 58 6.96 25.86 -10.47
CA PHE A 58 8.03 25.93 -11.45
C PHE A 58 7.56 25.39 -12.80
N SER A 59 8.21 25.79 -13.88
CA SER A 59 7.87 25.30 -15.22
C SER A 59 8.91 24.30 -15.71
N TYR A 60 8.46 23.17 -16.26
CA TYR A 60 9.32 22.14 -16.85
C TYR A 60 8.68 21.58 -18.11
N ALA A 61 9.44 21.54 -19.21
CA ALA A 61 9.00 21.02 -20.50
C ALA A 61 7.64 21.61 -20.99
N GLY A 62 7.37 22.88 -20.69
CA GLY A 62 6.13 23.57 -21.09
C GLY A 62 4.90 23.25 -20.22
N VAL A 63 5.10 22.53 -19.11
CA VAL A 63 4.07 22.26 -18.11
C VAL A 63 4.41 23.03 -16.84
N ASP A 64 3.41 23.73 -16.31
CA ASP A 64 3.55 24.39 -15.01
C ASP A 64 3.23 23.38 -13.91
N LEU A 65 4.21 23.16 -13.05
CA LEU A 65 4.17 22.24 -11.93
C LEU A 65 4.05 23.04 -10.63
N THR A 66 3.15 22.61 -9.75
CA THR A 66 2.99 23.17 -8.41
C THR A 66 3.09 22.06 -7.39
N VAL A 67 4.11 22.10 -6.55
CA VAL A 67 4.21 21.26 -5.35
C VAL A 67 3.30 21.88 -4.30
N VAL A 68 2.17 21.25 -4.04
CA VAL A 68 1.13 21.78 -3.15
C VAL A 68 1.51 21.53 -1.69
N ASN A 69 1.78 20.26 -1.36
CA ASN A 69 2.13 19.86 -0.01
C ASN A 69 2.96 18.56 -0.02
N ALA A 70 3.56 18.28 1.13
CA ALA A 70 4.15 17.01 1.47
C ALA A 70 3.49 16.46 2.74
N GLN A 71 3.22 15.16 2.75
CA GLN A 71 2.63 14.43 3.86
C GLN A 71 3.58 13.32 4.28
N GLN A 72 3.85 13.22 5.57
CA GLN A 72 4.61 12.14 6.17
C GLN A 72 3.69 11.30 7.04
N SER A 73 3.78 9.99 6.90
CA SER A 73 3.12 9.05 7.79
C SER A 73 3.90 7.74 7.85
N LYS A 74 3.58 6.86 8.81
CA LYS A 74 4.10 5.49 8.81
C LYS A 74 3.61 4.74 7.56
N SER A 75 2.39 5.04 7.13
CA SER A 75 1.76 4.47 5.95
C SER A 75 0.51 5.22 5.54
N PHE A 76 -0.05 4.88 4.39
CA PHE A 76 -1.29 5.45 3.88
C PHE A 76 -2.27 4.34 3.50
N LEU A 77 -3.45 4.33 4.10
CA LEU A 77 -4.44 3.26 3.91
C LEU A 77 -5.04 3.23 2.51
N ASP A 78 -5.03 4.37 1.82
CA ASP A 78 -5.51 4.51 0.44
C ASP A 78 -4.46 4.13 -0.60
N ASP A 79 -3.24 3.76 -0.20
CA ASP A 79 -2.15 3.40 -1.09
C ASP A 79 -1.81 1.91 -0.99
N PRO A 80 -2.11 1.09 -2.04
CA PRO A 80 -1.82 -0.33 -2.02
C PRO A 80 -0.32 -0.64 -2.02
N ASN A 81 0.54 0.33 -2.36
CA ASN A 81 2.00 0.19 -2.34
C ASN A 81 2.62 0.79 -1.07
N THR A 82 1.82 1.01 -0.02
CA THR A 82 2.29 1.64 1.19
C THR A 82 3.28 0.77 1.98
N SER A 83 4.35 1.37 2.51
CA SER A 83 5.30 0.72 3.40
C SER A 83 4.81 0.68 4.86
N THR A 84 5.56 0.01 5.73
CA THR A 84 5.34 -0.01 7.19
C THR A 84 6.44 0.71 7.98
N ASP A 85 7.52 1.14 7.33
CA ASP A 85 8.70 1.76 7.93
C ASP A 85 8.76 3.29 7.75
N GLY A 86 7.74 3.89 7.14
CA GLY A 86 7.65 5.33 6.90
C GLY A 86 7.47 5.65 5.42
N MET A 87 6.69 6.70 5.15
CA MET A 87 6.42 7.18 3.81
C MET A 87 6.33 8.68 3.75
N LEU A 88 6.76 9.21 2.61
CA LEU A 88 6.53 10.58 2.18
C LEU A 88 5.64 10.57 0.94
N ARG A 89 4.54 11.30 0.99
CA ARG A 89 3.63 11.55 -0.13
C ARG A 89 3.74 13.01 -0.53
N VAL A 90 3.97 13.28 -1.80
CA VAL A 90 4.06 14.64 -2.34
C VAL A 90 2.89 14.86 -3.29
N THR A 91 2.09 15.90 -3.06
CA THR A 91 1.01 16.29 -3.97
C THR A 91 1.53 17.32 -4.95
N ILE A 92 1.51 16.97 -6.23
CA ILE A 92 1.93 17.83 -7.35
C ILE A 92 0.72 18.08 -8.25
N GLN A 93 0.47 19.34 -8.58
CA GLN A 93 -0.48 19.74 -9.62
C GLN A 93 0.29 20.10 -10.89
N ALA A 94 -0.20 19.66 -12.03
CA ALA A 94 0.41 19.91 -13.33
C ALA A 94 -0.59 20.57 -14.28
N ALA A 95 -0.23 21.70 -14.86
CA ALA A 95 -1.01 22.42 -15.87
C ALA A 95 -0.25 22.39 -17.20
N ASN A 96 -0.68 21.51 -18.11
CA ASN A 96 -0.08 21.42 -19.44
C ASN A 96 -0.57 22.57 -20.31
N LYS A 97 0.35 23.48 -20.67
CA LYS A 97 0.08 24.62 -21.55
C LYS A 97 0.49 24.37 -23.00
N THR A 98 1.02 23.19 -23.29
CA THR A 98 1.45 22.81 -24.64
C THR A 98 0.27 22.28 -25.46
N PRO A 99 0.33 22.35 -26.80
CA PRO A 99 -0.70 21.78 -27.67
C PRO A 99 -0.62 20.25 -27.78
N VAL A 100 0.36 19.61 -27.14
CA VAL A 100 0.59 18.16 -27.21
C VAL A 100 0.42 17.53 -25.84
N SER A 101 0.02 16.26 -25.80
CA SER A 101 -0.06 15.51 -24.55
C SER A 101 1.36 15.24 -24.02
N VAL A 102 1.57 15.55 -22.74
CA VAL A 102 2.83 15.27 -22.05
C VAL A 102 2.66 14.03 -21.19
N SER A 103 3.60 13.09 -21.31
CA SER A 103 3.66 11.87 -20.50
C SER A 103 4.99 11.81 -19.77
N TRP A 104 4.94 11.62 -18.45
CA TRP A 104 6.12 11.48 -17.61
C TRP A 104 6.09 10.17 -16.87
N ASN A 105 7.24 9.50 -16.85
CA ASN A 105 7.48 8.44 -15.89
C ASN A 105 7.93 9.09 -14.57
N TYR A 106 7.00 9.23 -13.62
CA TYR A 106 7.27 9.85 -12.32
C TYR A 106 8.40 9.17 -11.54
N ALA A 107 8.61 7.86 -11.72
CA ALA A 107 9.74 7.16 -11.08
C ALA A 107 11.10 7.64 -11.61
N ASN A 108 11.15 8.20 -12.83
CA ASN A 108 12.37 8.74 -13.42
C ASN A 108 12.55 10.25 -13.14
N VAL A 109 11.45 11.01 -13.05
CA VAL A 109 11.51 12.49 -12.96
C VAL A 109 11.36 13.03 -11.54
N ALA A 110 10.83 12.25 -10.60
CA ALA A 110 10.71 12.64 -9.20
C ALA A 110 11.64 11.77 -8.34
N GLN A 111 12.71 12.37 -7.83
CA GLN A 111 13.66 11.70 -6.93
C GLN A 111 13.74 12.45 -5.60
N LEU A 112 13.74 11.69 -4.50
CA LEU A 112 14.01 12.24 -3.18
C LEU A 112 15.52 12.39 -3.01
N VAL A 113 15.98 13.63 -2.91
CA VAL A 113 17.38 13.94 -2.59
C VAL A 113 17.47 14.24 -1.10
N LEU A 114 18.04 13.31 -0.33
CA LEU A 114 18.34 13.52 1.08
C LEU A 114 19.61 14.36 1.20
N SER A 115 19.51 15.53 1.82
CA SER A 115 20.69 16.31 2.19
C SER A 115 21.42 15.61 3.34
N SER A 116 22.70 15.26 3.14
CA SER A 116 23.54 14.52 4.11
C SER A 116 24.03 15.36 5.31
N ASN A 117 23.47 16.54 5.53
CA ASN A 117 23.91 17.53 6.49
C ASN A 117 22.95 17.60 7.68
N LEU A 118 22.95 16.54 8.49
CA LEU A 118 22.44 16.57 9.86
C LEU A 118 23.61 16.87 10.81
N PRO A 119 23.56 17.89 11.67
CA PRO A 119 24.51 18.00 12.78
C PRO A 119 24.27 16.82 13.74
N MET A 120 25.35 16.13 14.09
CA MET A 120 25.38 15.14 15.18
C MET A 120 25.19 15.81 16.54
#